data_AF-A0A2D6HI04-F1
#
_entry.id   AF-A0A2D6HI04-F1
#
_cell.length_a   1.000
_cell.length_b   1.000
_cell.length_c   1.000
_cell.angle_alpha   90.00
_cell.angle_beta   90.00
_cell.angle_gamma   90.00
#
_symmetry.space_group_name_H-M   'P 1'
#
loop_
_entity.id
_entity.type
_entity.pdbx_description
1 polymer ?
#
loop_
_entity_poly.entity_id
_entity_poly.type
_entity_poly.pdbx_seq_one_letter_code
_entity_poly.pdbx_strand_id
1 'polypeptide(L)'
;MRAASAALLLCAVCAACRGISPAPAPAPAPAPTPTHFVLPTCWASVSALAFEREVSRLAPAGGALERADLALLAKVLEAGDGRSVRAAVLLARSRDPLAARALLERLEQRARAPTRHGDAGDVVAAAALAESELEAGALERLTALAVGPRPHPDIEVRVECAASALSAGREEVIEFLLAVLASQTPDQTLHPPDWETKRTMAWAKHRAARALSARAGVPCTFRPDGSYEQQRADRLQLRSLLYWDGHCP
;
A
#
# COMPACT_ATOMS: atom_id res chain seq x y z
N MET A 1 55.86 5.61 24.09
CA MET A 1 56.34 4.21 24.25
C MET A 1 55.26 3.31 23.67
N ARG A 2 55.54 2.57 22.58
CA ARG A 2 55.69 1.09 22.54
C ARG A 2 54.50 0.33 23.17
N ALA A 3 53.85 -0.68 22.57
CA ALA A 3 53.81 -1.25 21.20
C ALA A 3 52.55 -2.18 21.14
N ALA A 4 52.16 -2.89 20.07
CA ALA A 4 52.74 -3.15 18.75
C ALA A 4 51.65 -3.46 17.69
N SER A 5 52.05 -3.46 16.41
CA SER A 5 51.38 -4.09 15.27
C SER A 5 51.25 -5.62 15.40
N ALA A 6 50.19 -6.18 14.81
CA ALA A 6 50.07 -7.61 14.50
C ALA A 6 49.80 -7.79 13.00
N ALA A 7 50.53 -8.70 12.35
CA ALA A 7 50.58 -8.82 10.89
C ALA A 7 50.04 -10.17 10.39
N LEU A 8 49.69 -10.17 9.09
CA LEU A 8 49.65 -11.31 8.15
C LEU A 8 50.07 -12.69 8.68
N LEU A 9 49.22 -13.71 8.50
CA LEU A 9 49.48 -14.89 7.64
C LEU A 9 48.23 -15.81 7.55
N LEU A 10 48.32 -16.88 6.75
CA LEU A 10 47.31 -17.92 6.42
C LEU A 10 46.16 -17.46 5.50
N CYS A 11 45.81 -18.18 4.42
CA CYS A 11 46.48 -19.34 3.82
C CYS A 11 46.15 -19.44 2.32
N ALA A 12 47.15 -19.43 1.44
CA ALA A 12 46.97 -19.79 0.04
C ALA A 12 46.93 -21.32 -0.09
N VAL A 13 45.80 -21.90 -0.50
CA VAL A 13 45.62 -23.35 -0.61
C VAL A 13 45.05 -23.75 -1.99
N CYS A 14 45.86 -24.51 -2.71
CA CYS A 14 45.52 -25.44 -3.79
C CYS A 14 44.66 -24.94 -4.98
N ALA A 15 45.34 -24.31 -5.93
CA ALA A 15 44.98 -24.46 -7.34
C ALA A 15 45.24 -25.91 -7.81
N ALA A 16 44.19 -26.74 -7.96
CA ALA A 16 44.27 -28.05 -8.64
C ALA A 16 42.92 -28.66 -9.08
N CYS A 17 41.85 -27.87 -9.27
CA CYS A 17 40.58 -28.39 -9.80
C CYS A 17 40.70 -28.63 -11.31
N ARG A 18 41.06 -29.87 -11.70
CA ARG A 18 41.06 -30.31 -13.11
C ARG A 18 39.68 -30.07 -13.74
N GLY A 19 39.68 -29.62 -14.99
CA GLY A 19 38.47 -29.22 -15.71
C GLY A 19 37.44 -30.36 -15.85
N ILE A 20 36.47 -30.38 -14.95
CA ILE A 20 35.16 -30.96 -15.23
C ILE A 20 34.46 -29.94 -16.12
N SER A 21 34.35 -30.23 -17.42
CA SER A 21 33.50 -29.44 -18.30
C SER A 21 32.08 -29.52 -17.74
N PRO A 22 31.46 -28.39 -17.32
CA PRO A 22 30.14 -28.45 -16.72
C PRO A 22 29.18 -29.09 -17.73
N ALA A 23 28.34 -30.01 -17.24
CA ALA A 23 27.26 -30.56 -18.05
C ALA A 23 26.45 -29.37 -18.62
N PRO A 24 26.06 -29.41 -19.90
CA PRO A 24 25.31 -28.31 -20.51
C PRO A 24 24.09 -28.02 -19.64
N ALA A 25 23.92 -26.75 -19.25
CA ALA A 25 22.80 -26.35 -18.42
C ALA A 25 21.49 -26.84 -19.07
N PRO A 26 20.58 -27.47 -18.30
CA PRO A 26 19.32 -27.93 -18.86
C PRO A 26 18.62 -26.76 -19.54
N ALA A 27 18.08 -27.00 -20.74
CA ALA A 27 17.37 -25.97 -21.48
C ALA A 27 16.30 -25.33 -20.58
N PRO A 28 16.20 -23.99 -20.51
CA PRO A 28 15.24 -23.35 -19.63
C PRO A 28 13.83 -23.85 -19.96
N ALA A 29 13.08 -24.24 -18.92
CA ALA A 29 11.70 -24.64 -19.09
C ALA A 29 10.93 -23.53 -19.82
N PRO A 30 10.02 -23.87 -20.75
CA PRO A 30 9.22 -22.86 -21.45
C PRO A 30 8.47 -22.02 -20.42
N ALA A 31 8.53 -20.69 -20.58
CA ALA A 31 7.81 -19.78 -19.70
C ALA A 31 6.31 -20.14 -19.70
N PRO A 32 5.63 -20.14 -18.54
CA PRO A 32 4.21 -20.43 -18.49
C PRO A 32 3.43 -19.45 -19.35
N THR A 33 2.49 -19.94 -20.14
CA THR A 33 1.58 -19.10 -20.92
C THR A 33 0.88 -18.13 -19.96
N PRO A 34 0.84 -16.81 -20.26
CA PRO A 34 0.14 -15.86 -19.40
C PRO A 34 -1.33 -16.25 -19.30
N THR A 35 -1.80 -16.45 -18.06
CA THR A 35 -3.22 -16.65 -17.78
C THR A 35 -3.96 -15.36 -18.09
N HIS A 36 -5.11 -15.44 -18.76
CA HIS A 36 -5.97 -14.28 -18.99
C HIS A 36 -6.97 -14.12 -17.85
N PHE A 37 -7.16 -12.88 -17.37
CA PHE A 37 -8.21 -12.59 -16.39
C PHE A 37 -9.54 -12.40 -17.12
N VAL A 38 -10.52 -13.26 -16.82
CA VAL A 38 -11.88 -13.17 -17.42
C VAL A 38 -12.82 -12.43 -16.48
N LEU A 39 -13.43 -11.36 -16.96
CA LEU A 39 -14.34 -10.51 -16.19
C LEU A 39 -15.70 -11.21 -15.94
N PRO A 40 -16.17 -11.38 -14.68
CA PRO A 40 -17.42 -12.08 -14.41
C PRO A 40 -18.65 -11.30 -14.92
N THR A 41 -19.41 -11.83 -15.87
CA THR A 41 -20.39 -11.08 -16.70
C THR A 41 -21.41 -10.22 -15.92
N CYS A 42 -21.77 -10.60 -14.69
CA CYS A 42 -22.74 -9.88 -13.85
C CYS A 42 -22.12 -9.09 -12.67
N TRP A 43 -20.79 -8.89 -12.66
CA TRP A 43 -20.06 -8.32 -11.52
C TRP A 43 -20.63 -6.99 -11.00
N ALA A 44 -21.15 -6.14 -11.89
CA ALA A 44 -21.68 -4.82 -11.55
C ALA A 44 -23.08 -4.86 -10.91
N SER A 45 -23.85 -5.94 -11.07
CA SER A 45 -25.28 -6.01 -10.70
C SER A 45 -25.62 -7.06 -9.65
N VAL A 46 -24.76 -8.06 -9.40
CA VAL A 46 -24.96 -9.04 -8.33
C VAL A 46 -25.01 -8.42 -6.92
N SER A 47 -25.48 -9.16 -5.91
CA SER A 47 -25.38 -8.72 -4.51
C SER A 47 -23.92 -8.65 -4.04
N ALA A 48 -23.64 -7.89 -2.98
CA ALA A 48 -22.27 -7.76 -2.44
C ALA A 48 -21.66 -9.11 -2.03
N LEU A 49 -22.44 -9.97 -1.35
CA LEU A 49 -22.02 -11.32 -0.96
C LEU A 49 -21.80 -12.24 -2.17
N ALA A 50 -22.57 -12.09 -3.24
CA ALA A 50 -22.33 -12.84 -4.47
C ALA A 50 -21.04 -12.35 -5.17
N PHE A 51 -20.82 -11.04 -5.24
CA PHE A 51 -19.58 -10.46 -5.76
C PHE A 51 -18.33 -10.94 -5.01
N GLU A 52 -18.37 -10.92 -3.67
CA GLU A 52 -17.29 -11.43 -2.81
C GLU A 52 -16.98 -12.91 -3.08
N ARG A 53 -18.01 -13.74 -3.28
CA ARG A 53 -17.86 -15.16 -3.64
C ARG A 53 -17.21 -15.33 -5.01
N GLU A 54 -17.60 -14.56 -6.03
CA GLU A 54 -16.92 -14.61 -7.33
C GLU A 54 -15.46 -14.16 -7.22
N VAL A 55 -15.18 -13.04 -6.55
CA VAL A 55 -13.82 -12.52 -6.30
C VAL A 55 -12.94 -13.51 -5.51
N SER A 56 -13.54 -14.37 -4.69
CA SER A 56 -12.85 -15.43 -3.96
C SER A 56 -12.54 -16.66 -4.81
N ARG A 57 -13.36 -16.96 -5.83
CA ARG A 57 -13.12 -18.07 -6.79
C ARG A 57 -12.05 -17.74 -7.83
N LEU A 58 -11.80 -16.46 -8.10
CA LEU A 58 -10.73 -15.99 -8.98
C LEU A 58 -9.32 -16.17 -8.37
N ALA A 59 -9.04 -17.25 -7.61
CA ALA A 59 -7.79 -17.41 -6.87
C ALA A 59 -6.87 -18.50 -7.48
N PRO A 60 -5.55 -18.25 -7.63
CA PRO A 60 -4.87 -16.95 -7.57
C PRO A 60 -4.91 -16.26 -8.94
N ALA A 61 -5.74 -15.22 -9.08
CA ALA A 61 -5.70 -14.37 -10.26
C ALA A 61 -4.39 -13.58 -10.30
N GLY A 62 -3.56 -13.95 -11.26
CA GLY A 62 -2.66 -13.05 -11.95
C GLY A 62 -2.91 -13.25 -13.44
N GLY A 63 -3.06 -12.17 -14.19
CA GLY A 63 -3.33 -12.25 -15.61
C GLY A 63 -3.65 -10.91 -16.23
N ALA A 64 -3.23 -10.72 -17.47
CA ALA A 64 -3.60 -9.53 -18.23
C ALA A 64 -5.12 -9.48 -18.43
N LEU A 65 -5.71 -8.30 -18.24
CA LEU A 65 -7.08 -8.02 -18.63
C LEU A 65 -7.16 -7.86 -20.15
N GLU A 66 -8.31 -8.19 -20.74
CA GLU A 66 -8.60 -7.71 -22.08
C GLU A 66 -8.68 -6.18 -22.07
N ARG A 67 -8.17 -5.52 -23.12
CA ARG A 67 -8.16 -4.05 -23.19
C ARG A 67 -9.55 -3.43 -23.07
N ALA A 68 -10.58 -4.12 -23.55
CA ALA A 68 -11.98 -3.70 -23.42
C ALA A 68 -12.46 -3.76 -21.96
N ASP A 69 -12.13 -4.84 -21.24
CA ASP A 69 -12.47 -5.01 -19.82
C ASP A 69 -11.73 -4.02 -18.93
N LEU A 70 -10.43 -3.80 -19.18
CA LEU A 70 -9.64 -2.78 -18.49
C LEU A 70 -10.25 -1.38 -18.69
N ALA A 71 -10.59 -1.00 -19.93
CA ALA A 71 -11.20 0.29 -20.23
C ALA A 71 -12.60 0.44 -19.61
N LEU A 72 -13.40 -0.63 -19.60
CA LEU A 72 -14.70 -0.68 -18.92
C LEU A 72 -14.55 -0.48 -17.41
N LEU A 73 -13.63 -1.20 -16.76
CA LEU A 73 -13.38 -1.11 -15.33
C LEU A 73 -12.86 0.27 -14.93
N ALA A 74 -11.88 0.81 -15.66
CA ALA A 74 -11.36 2.17 -15.44
C ALA A 74 -12.48 3.22 -15.55
N LYS A 75 -13.37 3.12 -16.55
CA LYS A 75 -14.52 4.00 -16.69
C LYS A 75 -15.56 3.86 -15.56
N VAL A 76 -15.82 2.65 -15.07
CA VAL A 76 -16.76 2.43 -13.95
C VAL A 76 -16.17 2.90 -12.62
N LEU A 77 -14.83 2.92 -12.47
CA LEU A 77 -14.15 3.47 -11.30
C LEU A 77 -14.47 4.96 -11.09
N GLU A 78 -14.69 5.72 -12.17
CA GLU A 78 -15.08 7.14 -12.12
C GLU A 78 -16.54 7.38 -11.67
N ALA A 79 -17.38 6.34 -11.60
CA ALA A 79 -18.82 6.49 -11.36
C ALA A 79 -19.19 6.96 -9.95
N GLY A 80 -18.28 6.86 -8.97
CA GLY A 80 -18.52 7.32 -7.59
C GLY A 80 -19.69 6.62 -6.87
N ASP A 81 -19.96 5.35 -7.21
CA ASP A 81 -21.03 4.54 -6.60
C ASP A 81 -20.53 3.14 -6.22
N GLY A 82 -21.40 2.27 -5.72
CA GLY A 82 -21.03 0.91 -5.29
C GLY A 82 -20.39 0.02 -6.38
N ARG A 83 -20.42 0.41 -7.66
CA ARG A 83 -19.73 -0.27 -8.76
C ARG A 83 -18.26 0.17 -8.87
N SER A 84 -17.89 1.39 -8.45
CA SER A 84 -16.48 1.82 -8.47
C SER A 84 -15.64 0.99 -7.51
N VAL A 85 -16.16 0.69 -6.32
CA VAL A 85 -15.57 -0.26 -5.36
C VAL A 85 -15.31 -1.62 -6.00
N ARG A 86 -16.30 -2.16 -6.73
CA ARG A 86 -16.16 -3.47 -7.41
C ARG A 86 -15.15 -3.42 -8.55
N ALA A 87 -15.11 -2.31 -9.30
CA ALA A 87 -14.13 -2.10 -10.35
C ALA A 87 -12.71 -2.06 -9.77
N ALA A 88 -12.50 -1.32 -8.66
CA ALA A 88 -11.22 -1.27 -7.95
C ALA A 88 -10.76 -2.66 -7.49
N VAL A 89 -11.66 -3.47 -6.91
CA VAL A 89 -11.35 -4.85 -6.50
C VAL A 89 -10.97 -5.74 -7.69
N LEU A 90 -11.68 -5.65 -8.82
CA LEU A 90 -11.39 -6.47 -10.01
C LEU A 90 -10.07 -6.06 -10.68
N LEU A 91 -9.79 -4.76 -10.77
CA LEU A 91 -8.51 -4.21 -11.23
C LEU A 91 -7.36 -4.74 -10.35
N ALA A 92 -7.48 -4.61 -9.02
CA ALA A 92 -6.50 -5.13 -8.07
C ALA A 92 -6.28 -6.65 -8.23
N ARG A 93 -7.36 -7.41 -8.40
CA ARG A 93 -7.31 -8.87 -8.57
C ARG A 93 -6.69 -9.34 -9.87
N SER A 94 -6.69 -8.52 -10.92
CA SER A 94 -6.01 -8.91 -12.18
C SER A 94 -4.50 -9.02 -12.02
N ARG A 95 -3.89 -8.20 -11.14
CA ARG A 95 -2.44 -7.96 -11.09
C ARG A 95 -1.82 -7.48 -12.42
N ASP A 96 -2.64 -6.96 -13.32
CA ASP A 96 -2.18 -6.31 -14.55
C ASP A 96 -1.51 -4.96 -14.20
N PRO A 97 -0.26 -4.70 -14.61
CA PRO A 97 0.39 -3.41 -14.38
C PRO A 97 -0.41 -2.21 -14.92
N LEU A 98 -1.17 -2.40 -16.01
CA LEU A 98 -2.06 -1.37 -16.55
C LEU A 98 -3.28 -1.12 -15.66
N ALA A 99 -3.73 -2.13 -14.91
CA ALA A 99 -4.77 -1.95 -13.90
C ALA A 99 -4.25 -1.14 -12.71
N ALA A 100 -3.03 -1.42 -12.21
CA ALA A 100 -2.39 -0.61 -11.18
C ALA A 100 -2.20 0.86 -11.64
N ARG A 101 -1.81 1.07 -12.90
CA ARG A 101 -1.75 2.42 -13.50
C ARG A 101 -3.11 3.11 -13.52
N ALA A 102 -4.17 2.44 -13.95
CA ALA A 102 -5.53 3.00 -13.99
C ALA A 102 -6.06 3.37 -12.59
N LEU A 103 -5.76 2.56 -11.56
CA LEU A 103 -6.07 2.88 -10.17
C LEU A 103 -5.35 4.15 -9.72
N LEU A 104 -4.05 4.28 -9.99
CA LEU A 104 -3.27 5.47 -9.62
C LEU A 104 -3.72 6.73 -10.38
N GLU A 105 -3.98 6.64 -11.68
CA GLU A 105 -4.49 7.75 -12.51
C GLU A 105 -5.83 8.27 -11.99
N ARG A 106 -6.73 7.38 -11.55
CA ARG A 106 -7.98 7.76 -10.88
C ARG A 106 -7.73 8.59 -9.62
N LEU A 107 -6.84 8.14 -8.73
CA LEU A 107 -6.52 8.86 -7.49
C LEU A 107 -5.92 10.25 -7.76
N GLU A 108 -5.13 10.38 -8.84
CA GLU A 108 -4.54 11.65 -9.24
C GLU A 108 -5.54 12.69 -9.76
N GLN A 109 -6.74 12.27 -10.19
CA GLN A 109 -7.85 13.18 -10.46
C GLN A 109 -8.25 13.99 -9.21
N ARG A 110 -7.96 13.47 -8.00
CA ARG A 110 -8.22 14.13 -6.70
C ARG A 110 -9.67 14.61 -6.55
N ALA A 111 -10.59 13.88 -7.15
CA ALA A 111 -11.99 14.24 -7.20
C ALA A 111 -12.61 14.15 -5.79
N ARG A 112 -13.31 15.20 -5.37
CA ARG A 112 -14.13 15.13 -4.15
C ARG A 112 -15.41 14.37 -4.48
N ALA A 113 -15.65 13.26 -3.80
CA ALA A 113 -16.93 12.58 -3.88
C ALA A 113 -18.05 13.45 -3.27
N PRO A 114 -19.26 13.49 -3.85
CA PRO A 114 -20.39 14.24 -3.29
C PRO A 114 -20.95 13.60 -2.00
N THR A 115 -20.58 12.36 -1.69
CA THR A 115 -21.00 11.63 -0.49
C THR A 115 -19.88 10.72 0.02
N ARG A 116 -19.94 10.34 1.29
CA ARG A 116 -19.06 9.33 1.94
C ARG A 116 -19.29 7.87 1.47
N HIS A 117 -19.96 7.70 0.34
CA HIS A 117 -20.06 6.41 -0.35
C HIS A 117 -19.42 6.47 -1.76
N GLY A 118 -19.16 7.68 -2.29
CA GLY A 118 -18.46 7.84 -3.57
C GLY A 118 -16.94 7.84 -3.45
N ASP A 119 -16.40 8.17 -2.28
CA ASP A 119 -14.96 8.06 -1.95
C ASP A 119 -14.52 6.61 -1.71
N ALA A 120 -15.45 5.71 -1.39
CA ALA A 120 -15.15 4.30 -1.11
C ALA A 120 -14.41 3.58 -2.26
N GLY A 121 -14.69 3.93 -3.52
CA GLY A 121 -13.96 3.40 -4.68
C GLY A 121 -12.49 3.82 -4.70
N ASP A 122 -12.22 5.08 -4.37
CA ASP A 122 -10.87 5.64 -4.31
C ASP A 122 -10.10 5.10 -3.10
N VAL A 123 -10.76 4.92 -1.95
CA VAL A 123 -10.18 4.27 -0.76
C VAL A 123 -9.73 2.84 -1.08
N VAL A 124 -10.55 2.07 -1.78
CA VAL A 124 -10.21 0.70 -2.19
C VAL A 124 -9.13 0.69 -3.29
N ALA A 125 -9.17 1.65 -4.22
CA ALA A 125 -8.13 1.80 -5.25
C ALA A 125 -6.75 2.12 -4.62
N ALA A 126 -6.71 3.00 -3.62
CA ALA A 126 -5.49 3.31 -2.89
C ALA A 126 -4.96 2.10 -2.11
N ALA A 127 -5.83 1.38 -1.38
CA ALA A 127 -5.44 0.17 -0.64
C ALA A 127 -4.94 -0.97 -1.55
N ALA A 128 -5.50 -1.11 -2.76
CA ALA A 128 -5.09 -2.10 -3.74
C ALA A 128 -3.66 -1.92 -4.27
N LEU A 129 -3.15 -0.67 -4.28
CA LEU A 129 -1.80 -0.38 -4.75
C LEU A 129 -0.71 -0.92 -3.79
N ALA A 130 -1.03 -1.23 -2.53
CA ALA A 130 -0.11 -1.88 -1.60
C ALA A 130 0.28 -3.32 -2.00
N GLU A 131 -0.59 -4.02 -2.73
CA GLU A 131 -0.37 -5.41 -3.17
C GLU A 131 0.04 -5.52 -4.65
N SER A 132 0.19 -4.37 -5.33
CA SER A 132 0.46 -4.29 -6.77
C SER A 132 1.95 -4.15 -7.08
N GLU A 133 2.41 -4.74 -8.18
CA GLU A 133 3.71 -4.38 -8.76
C GLU A 133 3.61 -2.98 -9.38
N LEU A 134 4.28 -2.01 -8.74
CA LEU A 134 4.23 -0.61 -9.15
C LEU A 134 5.36 -0.25 -10.11
N GLU A 135 5.04 0.51 -11.15
CA GLU A 135 6.01 1.05 -12.09
C GLU A 135 6.95 2.09 -11.43
N ALA A 136 8.13 2.31 -12.00
CA ALA A 136 9.03 3.36 -11.54
C ALA A 136 8.33 4.74 -11.52
N GLY A 137 8.45 5.48 -10.41
CA GLY A 137 7.77 6.76 -10.21
C GLY A 137 6.34 6.66 -9.66
N ALA A 138 5.69 5.49 -9.67
CA ALA A 138 4.34 5.31 -9.13
C ALA A 138 4.31 5.43 -7.59
N LEU A 139 5.38 5.02 -6.91
CA LEU A 139 5.53 5.13 -5.47
C LEU A 139 5.71 6.58 -5.00
N GLU A 140 6.47 7.37 -5.74
CA GLU A 140 6.59 8.83 -5.55
C GLU A 140 5.24 9.53 -5.72
N ARG A 141 4.48 9.17 -6.77
CA ARG A 141 3.13 9.69 -7.03
C ARG A 141 2.16 9.33 -5.89
N LEU A 142 2.20 8.10 -5.41
CA LEU A 142 1.37 7.63 -4.29
C LEU A 142 1.71 8.35 -2.98
N THR A 143 2.99 8.54 -2.70
CA THR A 143 3.48 9.37 -1.57
C THR A 143 3.01 10.83 -1.71
N ALA A 144 3.07 11.40 -2.91
CA ALA A 144 2.62 12.76 -3.17
C ALA A 144 1.09 12.94 -3.01
N LEU A 145 0.30 11.87 -3.19
CA LEU A 145 -1.14 11.87 -2.88
C LEU A 145 -1.41 11.85 -1.38
N ALA A 146 -0.51 11.34 -0.55
CA ALA A 146 -0.65 11.36 0.91
C ALA A 146 -0.14 12.67 1.55
N VAL A 147 1.09 13.07 1.21
CA VAL A 147 1.86 14.12 1.92
C VAL A 147 2.56 15.13 1.00
N GLY A 148 2.32 15.07 -0.32
CA GLY A 148 2.93 15.99 -1.28
C GLY A 148 2.33 17.40 -1.27
N PRO A 149 2.82 18.33 -2.12
CA PRO A 149 2.33 19.72 -2.18
C PRO A 149 0.86 19.89 -2.58
N ARG A 150 0.25 18.83 -3.14
CA ARG A 150 -1.18 18.75 -3.50
C ARG A 150 -1.68 17.35 -3.14
N PRO A 151 -1.91 17.06 -1.84
CA PRO A 151 -2.38 15.76 -1.41
C PRO A 151 -3.82 15.53 -1.90
N HIS A 152 -4.30 14.30 -1.79
CA HIS A 152 -5.70 13.97 -2.06
C HIS A 152 -6.60 14.71 -1.04
N PRO A 153 -7.73 15.32 -1.44
CA PRO A 153 -8.56 16.08 -0.50
C PRO A 153 -9.23 15.20 0.56
N ASP A 154 -9.52 13.93 0.22
CA ASP A 154 -10.10 12.99 1.17
C ASP A 154 -9.05 12.30 2.06
N ILE A 155 -9.25 12.40 3.38
CA ILE A 155 -8.34 11.85 4.38
C ILE A 155 -8.34 10.31 4.47
N GLU A 156 -9.45 9.64 4.15
CA GLU A 156 -9.49 8.17 4.14
C GLU A 156 -8.62 7.64 2.98
N VAL A 157 -8.66 8.30 1.81
CA VAL A 157 -7.77 8.02 0.67
C VAL A 157 -6.31 8.33 0.99
N ARG A 158 -6.00 9.51 1.58
CA ARG A 158 -4.61 9.85 1.97
C ARG A 158 -4.00 8.81 2.90
N VAL A 159 -4.77 8.27 3.85
CA VAL A 159 -4.30 7.24 4.78
C VAL A 159 -3.96 5.93 4.07
N GLU A 160 -4.75 5.50 3.08
CA GLU A 160 -4.41 4.30 2.29
C GLU A 160 -3.22 4.53 1.35
N CYS A 161 -3.11 5.71 0.73
CA CYS A 161 -1.91 6.08 -0.04
C CYS A 161 -0.65 6.04 0.85
N ALA A 162 -0.73 6.61 2.06
CA ALA A 162 0.36 6.58 3.05
C ALA A 162 0.67 5.16 3.53
N ALA A 163 -0.35 4.35 3.85
CA ALA A 163 -0.16 2.98 4.29
C ALA A 163 0.52 2.12 3.21
N SER A 164 0.10 2.29 1.95
CA SER A 164 0.65 1.59 0.78
C SER A 164 2.09 2.02 0.48
N ALA A 165 2.37 3.34 0.58
CA ALA A 165 3.71 3.87 0.43
C ALA A 165 4.65 3.37 1.56
N LEU A 166 4.16 3.32 2.80
CA LEU A 166 4.91 2.81 3.96
C LEU A 166 5.21 1.31 3.84
N SER A 167 4.27 0.49 3.35
CA SER A 167 4.55 -0.93 3.07
C SER A 167 5.58 -1.15 1.96
N ALA A 168 5.75 -0.18 1.06
CA ALA A 168 6.80 -0.14 0.05
C ALA A 168 8.07 0.61 0.51
N GLY A 169 8.21 0.90 1.82
CA GLY A 169 9.44 1.45 2.42
C GLY A 169 9.56 2.98 2.40
N ARG A 170 8.49 3.73 2.11
CA ARG A 170 8.48 5.20 2.15
C ARG A 170 8.15 5.70 3.54
N GLU A 171 9.17 6.17 4.25
CA GLU A 171 9.06 6.59 5.65
C GLU A 171 8.63 8.04 5.82
N GLU A 172 8.70 8.85 4.77
CA GLU A 172 8.30 10.26 4.80
C GLU A 172 6.80 10.47 5.13
N VAL A 173 5.98 9.41 5.05
CA VAL A 173 4.56 9.42 5.41
C VAL A 173 4.28 9.14 6.90
N ILE A 174 5.29 8.74 7.69
CA ILE A 174 5.11 8.33 9.10
C ILE A 174 4.55 9.46 9.96
N GLU A 175 5.10 10.68 9.86
CA GLU A 175 4.63 11.84 10.64
C GLU A 175 3.19 12.21 10.29
N PHE A 176 2.76 12.07 9.03
CA PHE A 176 1.36 12.24 8.63
C PHE A 176 0.45 11.20 9.27
N LEU A 177 0.84 9.91 9.26
CA LEU A 177 0.05 8.85 9.92
C LEU A 177 -0.01 9.07 11.45
N LEU A 178 1.07 9.54 12.09
CA LEU A 178 1.09 9.93 13.51
C LEU A 178 0.18 11.15 13.78
N ALA A 179 0.11 12.12 12.87
CA ALA A 179 -0.82 13.25 12.94
C ALA A 179 -2.28 12.80 12.77
N VAL A 180 -2.57 11.79 11.95
CA VAL A 180 -3.91 11.17 11.86
C VAL A 180 -4.30 10.55 13.20
N LEU A 181 -3.40 9.87 13.90
CA LEU A 181 -3.67 9.37 15.27
C LEU A 181 -3.94 10.52 16.27
N ALA A 182 -3.27 11.66 16.10
CA ALA A 182 -3.46 12.85 16.93
C ALA A 182 -4.80 13.59 16.70
N SER A 183 -5.44 13.41 15.54
CA SER A 183 -6.69 14.10 15.19
C SER A 183 -7.80 13.84 16.20
N GLN A 184 -8.74 14.79 16.37
CA GLN A 184 -9.83 14.72 17.35
C GLN A 184 -9.37 14.42 18.79
N THR A 185 -8.16 14.86 19.16
CA THR A 185 -7.65 14.87 20.55
C THR A 185 -7.15 16.28 20.89
N PRO A 186 -6.94 16.62 22.18
CA PRO A 186 -6.37 17.93 22.56
C PRO A 186 -5.04 18.25 21.87
N ASP A 187 -4.20 17.24 21.64
CA ASP A 187 -2.90 17.37 20.96
C ASP A 187 -3.02 17.84 19.49
N GLN A 188 -4.20 17.75 18.84
CA GLN A 188 -4.41 18.28 17.48
C GLN A 188 -4.19 19.81 17.43
N THR A 189 -4.42 20.52 18.53
CA THR A 189 -4.27 21.98 18.57
C THR A 189 -2.84 22.46 18.29
N LEU A 190 -1.84 21.60 18.49
CA LEU A 190 -0.43 21.88 18.21
C LEU A 190 -0.09 21.76 16.71
N HIS A 191 -0.84 20.93 15.99
CA HIS A 191 -0.63 20.64 14.56
C HIS A 191 -2.00 20.51 13.86
N PRO A 192 -2.63 21.64 13.48
CA PRO A 192 -3.93 21.60 12.81
C PRO A 192 -3.81 20.87 11.47
N PRO A 193 -4.78 19.99 11.13
CA PRO A 193 -4.74 19.22 9.90
C PRO A 193 -4.97 20.09 8.65
N ASP A 194 -4.35 19.71 7.55
CA ASP A 194 -4.55 20.29 6.21
C ASP A 194 -5.67 19.56 5.41
N TRP A 195 -6.38 18.63 6.04
CA TRP A 195 -7.50 17.88 5.46
C TRP A 195 -8.86 18.32 6.01
N GLU A 196 -9.93 17.97 5.28
CA GLU A 196 -11.30 18.28 5.69
C GLU A 196 -11.72 17.49 6.94
N THR A 197 -12.28 18.19 7.92
CA THR A 197 -12.74 17.60 9.19
C THR A 197 -13.92 16.65 8.96
N LYS A 198 -13.67 15.34 8.95
CA LYS A 198 -14.75 14.32 8.96
C LYS A 198 -15.39 14.22 10.36
N ARG A 199 -16.69 13.90 10.42
CA ARG A 199 -17.46 13.72 11.67
C ARG A 199 -16.86 12.65 12.60
N THR A 200 -16.23 11.63 12.03
CA THR A 200 -15.51 10.58 12.74
C THR A 200 -14.19 10.31 12.04
N MET A 201 -13.12 10.18 12.83
CA MET A 201 -11.79 9.77 12.36
C MET A 201 -11.48 8.29 12.66
N ALA A 202 -12.43 7.53 13.22
CA ALA A 202 -12.13 6.22 13.80
C ALA A 202 -11.55 5.20 12.81
N TRP A 203 -12.09 5.15 11.59
CA TRP A 203 -11.57 4.29 10.52
C TRP A 203 -10.16 4.72 10.09
N ALA A 204 -9.96 6.01 9.82
CA ALA A 204 -8.68 6.56 9.36
C ALA A 204 -7.57 6.35 10.41
N LYS A 205 -7.88 6.58 11.69
CA LYS A 205 -6.99 6.28 12.81
C LYS A 205 -6.64 4.80 12.90
N HIS A 206 -7.62 3.91 12.81
CA HIS A 206 -7.36 2.47 12.90
C HIS A 206 -6.48 1.97 11.74
N ARG A 207 -6.70 2.48 10.52
CA ARG A 207 -5.85 2.16 9.35
C ARG A 207 -4.44 2.72 9.48
N ALA A 208 -4.30 3.98 9.91
CA ALA A 208 -3.00 4.58 10.20
C ALA A 208 -2.23 3.81 11.28
N ALA A 209 -2.89 3.47 12.39
CA ALA A 209 -2.29 2.67 13.46
C ALA A 209 -1.84 1.30 12.96
N ARG A 210 -2.67 0.60 12.17
CA ARG A 210 -2.28 -0.70 11.58
C ARG A 210 -1.04 -0.59 10.69
N ALA A 211 -0.93 0.44 9.85
CA ALA A 211 0.23 0.65 9.00
C ALA A 211 1.51 0.92 9.82
N LEU A 212 1.42 1.81 10.82
CA LEU A 212 2.52 2.13 11.73
C LEU A 212 2.96 0.92 12.57
N SER A 213 2.01 0.15 13.13
CA SER A 213 2.29 -1.07 13.89
C SER A 213 2.96 -2.14 13.01
N ALA A 214 2.50 -2.31 11.76
CA ALA A 214 3.12 -3.23 10.81
C ALA A 214 4.57 -2.82 10.47
N ARG A 215 4.83 -1.53 10.22
CA ARG A 215 6.20 -1.02 10.00
C ARG A 215 7.11 -1.23 11.22
N ALA A 216 6.56 -1.07 12.43
CA ALA A 216 7.26 -1.29 13.70
C ALA A 216 7.36 -2.77 14.12
N GLY A 217 6.79 -3.71 13.35
CA GLY A 217 6.83 -5.14 13.68
C GLY A 217 6.02 -5.55 14.91
N VAL A 218 5.02 -4.76 15.33
CA VAL A 218 4.21 -5.00 16.54
C VAL A 218 2.73 -5.21 16.24
N PRO A 219 1.96 -5.90 17.10
CA PRO A 219 0.50 -5.97 16.99
C PRO A 219 -0.15 -4.58 17.14
N CYS A 220 -1.17 -4.29 16.32
CA CYS A 220 -1.95 -3.05 16.43
C CYS A 220 -2.94 -3.11 17.60
N THR A 221 -2.60 -2.45 18.72
CA THR A 221 -3.44 -2.34 19.92
C THR A 221 -4.29 -1.07 19.98
N PHE A 222 -4.02 -0.08 19.13
CA PHE A 222 -4.63 1.25 19.16
C PHE A 222 -6.17 1.21 19.07
N ARG A 223 -6.84 1.93 19.98
CA ARG A 223 -8.31 2.06 20.03
C ARG A 223 -8.77 3.48 19.70
N PRO A 224 -9.36 3.74 18.53
CA PRO A 224 -9.79 5.10 18.13
C PRO A 224 -10.93 5.67 18.99
N ASP A 225 -11.66 4.80 19.68
CA ASP A 225 -12.74 5.04 20.64
C ASP A 225 -12.27 5.02 22.10
N GLY A 226 -10.99 4.75 22.36
CA GLY A 226 -10.39 4.80 23.69
C GLY A 226 -10.26 6.23 24.23
N SER A 227 -9.88 6.38 25.51
CA SER A 227 -9.63 7.70 26.10
C SER A 227 -8.51 8.46 25.36
N TYR A 228 -8.53 9.79 25.42
CA TYR A 228 -7.45 10.59 24.82
C TYR A 228 -6.08 10.27 25.41
N GLU A 229 -6.01 9.92 26.69
CA GLU A 229 -4.78 9.47 27.36
C GLU A 229 -4.25 8.16 26.75
N GLN A 230 -5.12 7.17 26.53
CA GLN A 230 -4.74 5.91 25.88
C GLN A 230 -4.28 6.16 24.43
N GLN A 231 -5.04 6.90 23.63
CA GLN A 231 -4.68 7.22 22.25
C GLN A 231 -3.34 7.97 22.16
N ARG A 232 -3.08 8.88 23.12
CA ARG A 232 -1.82 9.61 23.23
C ARG A 232 -0.66 8.68 23.61
N ALA A 233 -0.87 7.78 24.58
CA ALA A 233 0.12 6.80 24.99
C ALA A 233 0.48 5.83 23.85
N ASP A 234 -0.51 5.23 23.19
CA ASP A 234 -0.34 4.32 22.06
C ASP A 234 0.44 5.00 20.91
N ARG A 235 0.09 6.25 20.56
CA ARG A 235 0.78 7.03 19.53
C ARG A 235 2.22 7.36 19.93
N LEU A 236 2.47 7.71 21.20
CA LEU A 236 3.84 7.99 21.69
C LEU A 236 4.69 6.71 21.69
N GLN A 237 4.12 5.56 22.05
CA GLN A 237 4.78 4.25 21.97
C GLN A 237 5.11 3.87 20.51
N LEU A 238 4.17 4.04 19.58
CA LEU A 238 4.44 3.83 18.15
C LEU A 238 5.52 4.78 17.64
N ARG A 239 5.48 6.07 18.03
CA ARG A 239 6.52 7.04 17.68
C ARG A 239 7.88 6.62 18.22
N SER A 240 7.98 6.17 19.47
CA SER A 240 9.26 5.67 19.99
C SER A 240 9.72 4.44 19.21
N LEU A 241 8.87 3.46 18.94
CA LEU A 241 9.27 2.25 18.20
C LEU A 241 9.73 2.52 16.75
N LEU A 242 9.26 3.61 16.14
CA LEU A 242 9.63 3.98 14.76
C LEU A 242 10.88 4.87 14.67
N TYR A 243 11.26 5.55 15.75
CA TYR A 243 12.44 6.44 15.79
C TYR A 243 13.52 5.99 16.79
N TRP A 244 13.31 4.88 17.50
CA TRP A 244 14.29 4.27 18.40
C TRP A 244 15.17 3.29 17.64
N ASP A 245 16.24 3.83 17.06
CA ASP A 245 17.59 3.25 16.96
C ASP A 245 18.42 4.23 16.11
N GLY A 246 19.74 4.39 16.29
CA GLY A 246 20.71 3.30 16.21
C GLY A 246 20.96 2.86 14.76
N HIS A 247 19.95 3.01 13.89
CA HIS A 247 20.01 2.84 12.45
C HIS A 247 20.10 4.23 11.81
N CYS A 248 21.31 4.77 11.75
CA CYS A 248 21.59 5.88 10.84
C CYS A 248 21.49 5.35 9.40
N PRO A 249 20.74 5.99 8.50
CA PRO A 249 20.64 5.57 7.10
C PRO A 249 21.96 5.72 6.33
#